data_AF-A0A0G0RSY7-F1
#
_entry.id   AF-A0A0G0RSY7-F1
#
_cell.length_a   1.000
_cell.length_b   1.000
_cell.length_c   1.000
_cell.angle_alpha   90.00
_cell.angle_beta   90.00
_cell.angle_gamma   90.00
#
_symmetry.space_group_name_H-M   'P 1'
#
loop_
_entity.id
_entity.type
_entity.pdbx_description
1 polymer ?
#
loop_
_entity_poly.entity_id
_entity_poly.type
_entity_poly.pdbx_seq_one_letter_code
_entity_poly.pdbx_strand_id
1 'polypeptide(L)'
;MKKLIAGATIVSAYLLPFTKVFAGEPIDLCLEGGGFGGLCGLNFGGPLVGSLLTLAFVGATIIALLFLIYGGIRWIASGGDKTQVEGAREAITGALIGLVIVFLSYFIINILLTFFTGEGLSSLTLPTIPSAVIDKTD
;
A
#
# COMPACT_ATOMS: atom_id res chain seq x y z
N MET A 1 -8.91 -16.56 -42.86
CA MET A 1 -9.99 -16.15 -41.91
C MET A 1 -10.13 -17.07 -40.67
N LYS A 2 -9.09 -17.80 -40.24
CA LYS A 2 -9.14 -18.68 -39.03
C LYS A 2 -8.30 -18.18 -37.85
N LYS A 3 -7.64 -17.03 -38.00
CA LYS A 3 -6.73 -16.44 -36.99
C LYS A 3 -7.36 -15.31 -36.17
N LEU A 4 -8.59 -14.88 -36.52
CA LEU A 4 -9.32 -13.82 -35.82
C LEU A 4 -10.17 -14.37 -34.66
N ILE A 5 -10.69 -15.59 -34.79
CA ILE A 5 -11.54 -16.22 -33.75
C ILE A 5 -10.69 -16.62 -32.52
N ALA A 6 -9.42 -16.99 -32.72
CA ALA A 6 -8.50 -17.35 -31.64
C ALA A 6 -8.03 -16.14 -30.80
N GLY A 7 -8.08 -14.91 -31.34
CA GLY A 7 -7.75 -13.70 -30.58
C GLY A 7 -8.86 -13.28 -29.61
N ALA A 8 -10.13 -13.48 -30.02
CA ALA A 8 -11.30 -13.10 -29.22
C ALA A 8 -11.46 -13.96 -27.94
N THR A 9 -11.07 -15.24 -27.99
CA THR A 9 -11.13 -16.13 -26.82
C THR A 9 -10.09 -15.79 -25.76
N ILE A 10 -8.92 -15.28 -26.15
CA ILE A 10 -7.86 -14.90 -25.20
C ILE A 10 -8.25 -13.64 -24.44
N VAL A 11 -8.87 -12.67 -25.11
CA VAL A 11 -9.41 -11.45 -24.46
C VAL A 11 -10.50 -11.82 -23.46
N SER A 12 -11.40 -12.74 -23.80
CA SER A 12 -12.45 -13.21 -22.89
C SER A 12 -11.88 -13.95 -21.67
N ALA A 13 -10.76 -14.67 -21.81
CA ALA A 13 -10.13 -15.39 -20.70
C ALA A 13 -9.39 -14.44 -19.73
N TYR A 14 -8.88 -13.31 -20.22
CA TYR A 14 -8.20 -12.30 -19.39
C TYR A 14 -9.17 -11.37 -18.63
N LEU A 15 -10.45 -11.35 -18.99
CA LEU A 15 -11.48 -10.59 -18.29
C LEU A 15 -12.09 -11.35 -17.09
N LEU A 16 -11.99 -12.68 -17.05
CA LEU A 16 -12.49 -13.49 -15.93
C LEU A 16 -11.79 -13.23 -14.58
N PRO A 17 -10.47 -12.96 -14.49
CA PRO A 17 -9.88 -12.54 -13.21
C PRO A 17 -10.26 -11.09 -12.82
N PHE A 18 -10.74 -10.27 -13.77
CA PHE A 18 -11.15 -8.90 -13.48
C PHE A 18 -12.42 -8.88 -12.60
N THR A 19 -13.34 -9.84 -12.75
CA THR A 19 -14.58 -9.85 -11.95
C THR A 19 -14.33 -10.11 -10.47
N LYS A 20 -13.23 -10.77 -10.09
CA LYS A 20 -12.85 -10.96 -8.68
C LYS A 20 -12.36 -9.68 -8.00
N VAL A 21 -12.04 -8.63 -8.77
CA VAL A 21 -11.66 -7.31 -8.25
C VAL A 21 -12.90 -6.44 -7.95
N PHE A 22 -14.04 -6.73 -8.59
CA PHE A 22 -15.29 -5.95 -8.41
C PHE A 22 -16.34 -6.65 -7.53
N ALA A 23 -16.05 -7.85 -7.02
CA ALA A 23 -16.90 -8.48 -6.01
C ALA A 23 -16.66 -7.77 -4.67
N GLY A 24 -17.44 -6.71 -4.43
CA GLY A 24 -17.35 -5.86 -3.26
C GLY A 24 -17.69 -6.59 -1.96
N GLU A 25 -16.66 -7.09 -1.30
CA GLU A 25 -16.62 -7.04 0.15
C GLU A 25 -16.51 -5.55 0.56
N PRO A 26 -17.14 -5.12 1.67
CA PRO A 26 -16.93 -3.76 2.18
C PRO A 26 -15.42 -3.53 2.27
N ILE A 27 -14.92 -2.46 1.66
CA ILE A 27 -13.50 -2.11 1.71
C ILE A 27 -13.20 -1.80 3.18
N ASP A 28 -12.77 -2.81 3.91
CA ASP A 28 -12.27 -2.65 5.26
C ASP A 28 -10.89 -2.01 5.12
N LEU A 29 -10.87 -0.68 5.18
CA LEU A 29 -9.67 0.15 5.03
C LEU A 29 -8.61 -0.20 6.09
N CYS A 30 -9.00 -0.91 7.15
CA CYS A 30 -8.14 -1.32 8.24
C CYS A 30 -8.04 -2.85 8.35
N LEU A 31 -7.86 -3.54 7.23
CA LEU A 31 -7.56 -4.97 7.18
C LEU A 31 -6.28 -5.27 7.99
N GLU A 32 -6.37 -6.07 9.06
CA GLU A 32 -5.24 -6.69 9.78
C GLU A 32 -4.49 -7.62 8.80
N GLY A 33 -3.61 -7.04 7.97
CA GLY A 33 -2.89 -7.74 6.90
C GLY A 33 -2.71 -6.93 5.62
N GLY A 34 -3.39 -5.79 5.47
CA GLY A 34 -3.11 -4.84 4.39
C GLY A 34 -1.76 -4.16 4.60
N GLY A 35 -0.97 -3.99 3.53
CA GLY A 35 0.37 -3.38 3.59
C GLY A 35 0.42 -1.95 4.12
N PHE A 36 -0.74 -1.31 4.35
CA PHE A 36 -0.88 0.04 4.93
C PHE A 36 -1.63 0.06 6.28
N GLY A 37 -1.95 -1.11 6.85
CA GLY A 37 -2.76 -1.22 8.08
C GLY A 37 -2.15 -0.53 9.31
N GLY A 38 -0.82 -0.37 9.34
CA GLY A 38 -0.11 0.38 10.38
C GLY A 38 -0.51 1.87 10.49
N LEU A 39 -1.14 2.43 9.45
CA LEU A 39 -1.66 3.81 9.47
C LEU A 39 -2.99 3.95 10.20
N CYS A 40 -3.79 2.88 10.30
CA CYS A 40 -5.06 2.90 11.03
C CYS A 40 -4.88 3.01 12.55
N GLY A 41 -3.72 2.64 13.09
CA GLY A 41 -3.38 2.79 14.51
C GLY A 41 -3.01 4.21 14.95
N LEU A 42 -2.98 5.18 14.03
CA LEU A 42 -2.58 6.57 14.29
C LEU A 42 -3.74 7.37 14.90
N ASN A 43 -3.76 7.48 16.24
CA ASN A 43 -4.78 8.22 16.99
C ASN A 43 -4.34 9.67 17.33
N PHE A 44 -3.79 10.40 16.36
CA PHE A 44 -3.42 11.82 16.52
C PHE A 44 -4.62 12.75 16.28
N GLY A 45 -5.68 12.60 17.09
CA GLY A 45 -6.90 13.41 16.97
C GLY A 45 -8.18 12.62 16.65
N GLY A 46 -8.17 11.31 16.89
CA GLY A 46 -9.30 10.40 16.69
C GLY A 46 -9.09 9.40 15.55
N PRO A 47 -9.88 8.29 15.54
CA PRO A 47 -9.72 7.19 14.59
C PRO A 47 -9.97 7.58 13.11
N LEU A 48 -10.54 8.75 12.87
CA LEU A 48 -10.84 9.27 11.52
C LEU A 48 -9.57 9.60 10.73
N VAL A 49 -8.51 10.07 11.40
CA VAL A 49 -7.28 10.51 10.71
C VAL A 49 -6.54 9.32 10.11
N GLY A 50 -6.38 8.23 10.87
CA GLY A 50 -5.77 6.99 10.37
C GLY A 50 -6.54 6.37 9.21
N SER A 51 -7.88 6.33 9.30
CA SER A 51 -8.74 5.80 8.24
C SER A 51 -8.66 6.62 6.95
N LEU A 52 -8.65 7.96 7.05
CA LEU A 52 -8.54 8.85 5.89
C LEU A 52 -7.17 8.75 5.21
N LEU A 53 -6.09 8.65 5.99
CA LEU A 53 -4.75 8.42 5.46
C LEU A 53 -4.69 7.10 4.70
N THR A 54 -5.13 5.99 5.30
CA THR A 54 -5.10 4.69 4.61
C THR A 54 -5.89 4.71 3.30
N LEU A 55 -7.06 5.37 3.28
CA LEU A 55 -7.85 5.56 2.06
C LEU A 55 -7.07 6.34 0.98
N ALA A 56 -6.38 7.42 1.37
CA ALA A 56 -5.58 8.22 0.45
C ALA A 56 -4.41 7.41 -0.15
N PHE A 57 -3.72 6.59 0.65
CA PHE A 57 -2.61 5.74 0.18
C PHE A 57 -3.07 4.66 -0.80
N VAL A 58 -4.18 3.97 -0.49
CA VAL A 58 -4.79 2.97 -1.37
C VAL A 58 -5.25 3.63 -2.67
N GLY A 59 -5.94 4.77 -2.60
CA GLY A 59 -6.36 5.53 -3.77
C GLY A 59 -5.19 5.99 -4.63
N ALA A 60 -4.12 6.52 -4.02
CA ALA A 60 -2.92 6.95 -4.73
C ALA A 60 -2.23 5.80 -5.47
N THR A 61 -2.17 4.62 -4.86
CA THR A 61 -1.56 3.43 -5.48
C THR A 61 -2.36 2.96 -6.70
N ILE A 62 -3.69 2.93 -6.60
CA ILE A 62 -4.57 2.58 -7.72
C ILE A 62 -4.40 3.58 -8.87
N ILE A 63 -4.40 4.88 -8.57
CA ILE A 63 -4.20 5.92 -9.58
C ILE A 63 -2.83 5.77 -10.25
N ALA A 64 -1.76 5.57 -9.48
CA ALA A 64 -0.42 5.36 -10.02
C ALA A 64 -0.36 4.16 -10.97
N LEU A 65 -1.03 3.05 -10.63
CA LEU A 65 -1.14 1.89 -11.52
C LEU A 65 -1.90 2.18 -12.81
N LEU A 66 -2.98 2.94 -12.75
CA LEU A 66 -3.72 3.35 -13.97
C LEU A 66 -2.85 4.21 -14.90
N PHE A 67 -2.09 5.16 -14.34
CA PHE A 67 -1.14 5.96 -15.10
C PHE A 67 0.00 5.12 -15.70
N LEU A 68 0.46 4.10 -14.99
CA LEU A 68 1.47 3.16 -15.48
C LEU A 68 0.95 2.34 -16.66
N ILE A 69 -0.29 1.84 -16.59
CA ILE A 69 -0.94 1.14 -17.70
C ILE A 69 -1.10 2.07 -18.90
N TYR A 70 -1.55 3.31 -18.68
CA TYR A 70 -1.69 4.31 -19.74
C TYR A 70 -0.35 4.61 -20.43
N GLY A 71 0.72 4.83 -19.67
CA GLY A 71 2.08 5.02 -20.19
C GLY A 71 2.58 3.80 -20.97
N GLY A 72 2.31 2.59 -20.47
CA GLY A 72 2.68 1.33 -21.11
C GLY A 72 1.98 1.10 -22.46
N ILE A 73 0.66 1.35 -22.53
CA ILE A 73 -0.10 1.25 -23.78
C ILE A 73 0.44 2.25 -24.80
N ARG A 74 0.69 3.50 -24.38
CA ARG A 74 1.25 4.53 -25.25
C ARG A 74 2.63 4.16 -25.78
N TRP A 75 3.46 3.53 -24.96
CA TRP A 75 4.79 3.07 -25.36
C TRP A 75 4.73 2.00 -26.45
N ILE A 76 3.86 1.00 -26.30
CA ILE A 76 3.66 -0.06 -27.29
C ILE A 76 3.05 0.52 -28.59
N ALA A 77 2.11 1.46 -28.48
CA ALA A 77 1.46 2.11 -29.62
C ALA A 77 2.39 3.07 -30.39
N SER A 78 3.55 3.45 -29.84
CA SER A 78 4.47 4.42 -30.45
C SER A 78 5.18 3.89 -31.69
N GLY A 79 5.18 2.57 -31.94
CA GLY A 79 5.63 1.99 -33.21
C GLY A 79 7.09 2.25 -33.61
N GLY A 80 7.92 2.80 -32.72
CA GLY A 80 9.31 3.19 -32.99
C GLY A 80 9.53 4.67 -33.34
N ASP A 81 8.49 5.51 -33.35
CA ASP A 81 8.65 6.96 -33.46
C ASP A 81 9.29 7.52 -32.18
N LYS A 82 10.45 8.16 -32.33
CA LYS A 82 11.25 8.70 -31.21
C LYS A 82 10.45 9.66 -30.34
N THR A 83 9.62 10.52 -30.95
CA THR A 83 8.84 11.54 -30.23
C THR A 83 7.78 10.92 -29.32
N GLN A 84 7.11 9.88 -29.82
CA GLN A 84 6.06 9.18 -29.09
C GLN A 84 6.65 8.27 -28.01
N VAL A 85 7.80 7.63 -28.30
CA VAL A 85 8.55 6.83 -27.32
C VAL A 85 9.06 7.69 -26.17
N GLU A 86 9.52 8.91 -26.44
CA GLU A 86 10.00 9.84 -25.42
C GLU A 86 8.87 10.29 -24.50
N GLY A 87 7.72 10.71 -25.05
CA GLY A 87 6.54 11.06 -24.24
C GLY A 87 5.95 9.88 -23.46
N ALA A 88 6.06 8.66 -23.97
CA ALA A 88 5.63 7.46 -23.25
C ALA A 88 6.59 7.11 -22.09
N ARG A 89 7.90 7.30 -22.29
CA ARG A 89 8.90 7.12 -21.23
C ARG A 89 8.68 8.10 -20.09
N GLU A 90 8.42 9.37 -20.40
CA GLU A 90 8.12 10.39 -19.38
C GLU A 90 6.87 10.05 -18.56
N ALA A 91 5.83 9.51 -19.20
CA ALA A 91 4.63 9.06 -18.49
C ALA A 91 4.93 7.87 -17.55
N ILE A 92 5.74 6.91 -17.99
CA ILE A 92 6.14 5.75 -17.18
C ILE A 92 7.02 6.18 -16.01
N THR A 93 8.00 7.05 -16.24
CA THR A 93 8.87 7.55 -15.15
C THR A 93 8.07 8.36 -14.13
N GLY A 94 7.13 9.20 -14.57
CA GLY A 94 6.21 9.91 -13.67
C GLY A 94 5.38 8.97 -12.80
N ALA A 95 4.81 7.92 -13.39
CA ALA A 95 4.05 6.91 -12.65
C ALA A 95 4.91 6.14 -11.64
N LEU A 96 6.14 5.77 -12.02
CA LEU A 96 7.10 5.11 -11.13
C LEU A 96 7.53 6.00 -9.97
N ILE A 97 7.80 7.28 -10.21
CA ILE A 97 8.16 8.25 -9.17
C ILE A 97 7.00 8.38 -8.17
N GLY A 98 5.75 8.49 -8.65
CA GLY A 98 4.57 8.53 -7.80
C GLY A 98 4.46 7.29 -6.90
N LEU A 99 4.65 6.10 -7.46
CA LEU A 99 4.62 4.84 -6.70
C LEU A 99 5.75 4.78 -5.65
N VAL A 100 6.95 5.21 -6.02
CA VAL A 100 8.11 5.24 -5.11
C VAL A 100 7.87 6.20 -3.94
N ILE A 101 7.26 7.37 -4.17
CA ILE A 101 6.93 8.33 -3.12
C ILE A 101 5.94 7.73 -2.11
N VAL A 102 4.92 7.01 -2.59
CA VAL A 102 3.95 6.33 -1.71
C VAL A 102 4.65 5.30 -0.80
N PHE A 103 5.52 4.47 -1.37
CA PHE A 103 6.29 3.49 -0.59
C PHE A 103 7.25 4.14 0.41
N LEU A 104 7.99 5.17 -0.01
CA LEU A 104 8.91 5.93 0.86
C LEU A 104 8.16 6.59 2.01
N SER A 105 6.99 7.17 1.74
CA SER A 105 6.17 7.81 2.76
C SER A 105 5.74 6.80 3.83
N TYR A 106 5.25 5.63 3.42
CA TYR A 106 4.89 4.57 4.37
C TYR A 106 6.10 4.06 5.19
N PHE A 107 7.25 3.89 4.53
CA PHE A 107 8.48 3.45 5.18
C PHE A 107 8.95 4.43 6.26
N ILE A 108 8.95 5.74 5.96
CA ILE A 108 9.33 6.79 6.92
C ILE A 108 8.39 6.76 8.13
N ILE A 109 7.07 6.65 7.93
CA ILE A 109 6.10 6.60 9.03
C ILE A 109 6.37 5.41 9.96
N ASN A 110 6.63 4.22 9.41
CA ASN A 110 6.94 3.03 10.22
C ASN A 110 8.22 3.18 11.05
N ILE A 111 9.24 3.80 10.46
CA ILE A 111 10.49 4.10 11.16
C ILE A 111 10.23 5.06 12.33
N LEU A 112 9.50 6.15 12.07
CA LEU A 112 9.16 7.11 13.12
C LEU A 112 8.35 6.44 14.24
N LEU A 113 7.34 5.64 13.89
CA LEU A 113 6.53 4.92 14.88
C LEU A 113 7.42 4.04 15.77
N THR A 114 8.28 3.22 15.18
CA THR A 114 9.20 2.34 15.92
C THR A 114 10.12 3.12 16.86
N PHE A 115 10.62 4.29 16.43
CA PHE A 115 11.49 5.14 17.25
C PHE A 115 10.74 5.84 18.39
N PHE A 116 9.50 6.26 18.19
CA PHE A 116 8.72 7.00 19.19
C PHE A 116 7.91 6.11 20.13
N THR A 117 7.47 4.92 19.70
CA THR A 117 6.73 3.97 20.55
C THR A 117 7.63 3.02 21.34
N GLY A 118 8.96 3.16 21.20
CA GLY A 118 10.00 2.70 22.11
C GLY A 118 9.62 1.57 23.06
N GLU A 119 9.75 0.31 22.60
CA GLU A 119 9.61 -0.92 23.39
C GLU A 119 10.69 -1.11 24.47
N GLY A 120 11.29 -0.02 24.96
CA GLY A 120 12.43 -0.03 25.89
C GLY A 120 12.06 0.19 27.37
N LEU A 121 10.83 0.62 27.70
CA LEU A 121 10.43 0.89 29.10
C LEU A 121 9.45 -0.14 29.68
N SER A 122 8.82 -0.95 28.84
CA SER A 122 7.86 -2.00 29.25
C SER A 122 8.53 -3.30 29.68
N SER A 123 9.83 -3.48 29.37
CA SER A 123 10.63 -4.66 29.72
C SER A 123 11.41 -4.50 31.02
N LEU A 124 11.36 -3.33 31.68
CA LEU A 124 11.66 -3.24 33.10
C LEU A 124 10.46 -3.81 33.89
N THR A 125 10.31 -5.13 33.79
CA THR A 125 9.56 -5.93 34.74
C THR A 125 10.28 -5.73 36.07
N LEU A 126 9.88 -4.71 36.83
CA LEU A 126 10.40 -4.54 38.18
C LEU A 126 10.11 -5.86 38.91
N PRO A 127 11.12 -6.63 39.33
CA PRO A 127 10.87 -7.76 40.19
C PRO A 127 10.16 -7.19 41.41
N THR A 128 8.91 -7.59 41.59
CA THR A 128 8.15 -7.26 42.78
C THR A 128 8.94 -7.88 43.91
N ILE A 129 9.55 -7.04 44.75
CA ILE A 129 10.23 -7.50 45.95
C ILE A 129 9.18 -8.30 46.74
N PRO A 130 9.41 -9.58 47.04
CA PRO A 130 8.46 -10.38 47.81
C PRO A 130 8.24 -9.67 49.14
N SER A 131 7.01 -9.22 49.40
CA SER A 131 6.62 -8.60 50.67
C SER A 131 6.79 -9.52 51.89
N ALA A 132 7.11 -10.80 51.67
CA ALA A 132 7.46 -11.78 52.71
C ALA A 132 8.80 -11.49 53.45
N VAL A 133 9.63 -10.55 52.98
CA VAL A 133 10.84 -10.11 53.70
C VAL A 133 10.57 -8.97 54.69
N ILE A 134 9.47 -8.23 54.55
CA ILE A 134 9.14 -7.07 55.42
C ILE A 134 8.26 -7.49 56.62
N ASP A 135 7.80 -8.74 56.69
CA ASP A 135 6.94 -9.26 57.77
C ASP A 135 7.70 -10.07 58.85
N LYS A 136 9.04 -10.14 58.79
CA LYS A 136 9.87 -10.92 59.75
C LYS A 136 10.82 -10.11 60.61
N THR A 137 10.53 -8.83 60.83
CA THR A 137 11.27 -7.98 61.78
C THR A 137 10.31 -7.08 62.55
N ASP A 138 9.49 -7.69 63.40
CA ASP A 138 9.29 -7.40 64.84
C ASP A 138 8.01 -8.08 65.36
#